data_AF-A0A9D7SGY3-F1
#
_entry.id   AF-A0A9D7SGY3-F1
#
_cell.length_a   1.000
_cell.length_b   1.000
_cell.length_c   1.000
_cell.angle_alpha   90.00
_cell.angle_beta   90.00
_cell.angle_gamma   90.00
#
_symmetry.space_group_name_H-M   'P 1'
#
loop_
_entity.id
_entity.type
_entity.pdbx_description
1 polymer ?
#
loop_
_entity_poly.entity_id
_entity_poly.type
_entity_poly.pdbx_seq_one_letter_code
_entity_poly.pdbx_strand_id
1 'polypeptide(L)'
;MILEDHIRFTHHTNFHVYRVRIFSEAGRKAAEIEDLPSTAGGIKGRTVYPDGRQVDFSSRKDFAVRSLETGNGESRKTHLVAPGVTTDCVVEVMWSEPANGLIGGLPRRYAKGLYASWTLSNAFPTELVSIEVARPFPLAWFLDPGRGSTPESTDTWTTKRLTLRNLTALESPPYSLRSTLHLPTLVMFWQPDDVRGFVGEGPDKFWSEAIKSHFKGDFEDSIEKGGAFRTLAQELTANLPKGPTKAAVELLERLDARIANLSHATFTETAALPKDFWEGFEVKNLAKAAKTGKTTGKGMRLLFYHLLKAAGLSPLIAKVPDRENVMFDWNRMNLWQFDADLIGIEEPGSGVLWFDPSLRFATPGVVHPDYTAVPALIIDTATWLGRKGPVGSSGANANVRKYTYQLELDEDSDRFEVNSEFAGYPECVERYRYMALEPMEQSKMLKEKFEKAMKNLVVGSSEVKNTSNAKISVSWSLKGALEREASRKRLVDPFPGMPWPLWVPAKLEESRSVPIVLPYLSTQVAVATFKVPKGYIMGTHQDIRQQNGFGRVFWIPSFDAATGEGKVILRVEVVSVSAPAAQWNDFRAFLGWIEDACRRQITLTREG
;
A
#
# COMPACT_ATOMS: atom_id res chain seq x y z
N MET A 1 -7.42 -26.66 11.61
CA MET A 1 -6.89 -27.20 10.34
C MET A 1 -8.05 -27.31 9.39
N ILE A 2 -7.91 -26.78 8.19
CA ILE A 2 -8.95 -26.87 7.16
C ILE A 2 -8.76 -28.23 6.51
N LEU A 3 -9.80 -29.07 6.57
CA LEU A 3 -9.80 -30.40 5.97
C LEU A 3 -10.07 -30.30 4.46
N GLU A 4 -10.98 -29.41 4.08
CA GLU A 4 -11.39 -29.23 2.69
C GLU A 4 -11.86 -27.79 2.45
N ASP A 5 -11.34 -27.18 1.38
CA ASP A 5 -11.83 -25.92 0.81
C ASP A 5 -12.07 -26.17 -0.68
N HIS A 6 -13.33 -26.36 -1.05
CA HIS A 6 -13.73 -26.70 -2.40
C HIS A 6 -14.62 -25.62 -2.99
N ILE A 7 -14.27 -25.18 -4.20
CA ILE A 7 -15.05 -24.20 -4.96
C ILE A 7 -15.29 -24.74 -6.36
N ARG A 8 -16.55 -24.79 -6.77
CA ARG A 8 -16.98 -25.13 -8.13
C ARG A 8 -17.58 -23.91 -8.81
N PHE A 9 -16.91 -23.46 -9.86
CA PHE A 9 -17.35 -22.38 -10.72
C PHE A 9 -18.21 -22.90 -11.86
N THR A 10 -19.42 -22.36 -12.00
CA THR A 10 -20.29 -22.62 -13.15
C THR A 10 -20.75 -21.32 -13.78
N HIS A 11 -21.48 -21.39 -14.89
CA HIS A 11 -21.96 -20.20 -15.59
C HIS A 11 -22.93 -19.35 -14.75
N HIS A 12 -23.75 -19.98 -13.90
CA HIS A 12 -24.85 -19.31 -13.19
C HIS A 12 -24.74 -19.38 -11.66
N THR A 13 -24.04 -20.37 -11.13
CA THR A 13 -24.01 -20.62 -9.69
C THR A 13 -22.68 -21.22 -9.27
N ASN A 14 -22.06 -20.64 -8.25
CA ASN A 14 -20.84 -21.17 -7.70
C ASN A 14 -21.15 -21.92 -6.41
N PHE A 15 -20.56 -23.10 -6.25
CA PHE A 15 -20.79 -23.96 -5.09
C PHE A 15 -19.54 -23.99 -4.24
N HIS A 16 -19.73 -23.95 -2.93
CA HIS A 16 -18.66 -23.93 -1.95
C HIS A 16 -18.87 -25.07 -0.96
N VAL A 17 -17.79 -25.73 -0.58
CA VAL A 17 -17.74 -26.67 0.53
C VAL A 17 -16.52 -26.32 1.37
N TYR A 18 -16.76 -26.12 2.67
CA TYR A 18 -15.71 -25.80 3.63
C TYR A 18 -15.82 -26.74 4.82
N ARG A 19 -14.73 -27.44 5.14
CA ARG A 19 -14.64 -28.37 6.26
C ARG A 19 -13.42 -28.05 7.09
N VAL A 20 -13.60 -27.91 8.40
CA VAL A 20 -12.53 -27.49 9.31
C VAL A 20 -12.62 -28.26 10.61
N ARG A 21 -11.46 -28.76 11.06
CA ARG A 21 -11.29 -29.35 12.39
C ARG A 21 -10.70 -28.32 13.36
N ILE A 22 -11.36 -28.18 14.50
CA ILE A 22 -11.01 -27.22 15.56
C ILE A 22 -10.28 -27.98 16.65
N PHE A 23 -9.00 -27.68 16.89
CA PHE A 23 -8.22 -28.37 17.92
C PHE A 23 -8.13 -27.61 19.25
N SER A 24 -8.38 -26.31 19.24
CA SER A 24 -8.19 -25.44 20.39
C SER A 24 -9.14 -24.24 20.37
N GLU A 25 -9.21 -23.51 21.48
CA GLU A 25 -10.04 -22.32 21.60
C GLU A 25 -9.62 -21.23 20.59
N ALA A 26 -8.32 -21.02 20.43
CA ALA A 26 -7.77 -20.11 19.42
C ALA A 26 -8.14 -20.57 17.99
N GLY A 27 -8.23 -21.88 17.77
CA GLY A 27 -8.61 -22.49 16.50
C GLY A 27 -10.07 -22.29 16.12
N ARG A 28 -10.97 -21.90 17.03
CA ARG A 28 -12.38 -21.61 16.71
C ARG A 28 -12.53 -20.56 15.61
N LYS A 29 -11.56 -19.65 15.49
CA LYS A 29 -11.49 -18.65 14.41
C LYS A 29 -11.47 -19.28 13.01
N ALA A 30 -10.99 -20.51 12.88
CA ALA A 30 -10.98 -21.22 11.60
C ALA A 30 -12.39 -21.66 11.15
N ALA A 31 -13.37 -21.70 12.05
CA ALA A 31 -14.77 -21.97 11.71
C ALA A 31 -15.57 -20.70 11.36
N GLU A 32 -14.93 -19.52 11.43
CA GLU A 32 -15.56 -18.27 11.02
C GLU A 32 -15.57 -18.20 9.48
N ILE A 33 -16.76 -18.09 8.90
CA ILE A 33 -16.91 -17.85 7.45
C ILE A 33 -16.91 -16.34 7.23
N GLU A 34 -15.82 -15.85 6.64
CA GLU A 34 -15.69 -14.43 6.30
C GLU A 34 -16.69 -14.07 5.18
N ASP A 35 -17.51 -13.04 5.45
CA ASP A 35 -18.35 -12.36 4.47
C ASP A 35 -19.24 -13.30 3.62
N LEU A 36 -19.87 -14.31 4.25
CA LEU A 36 -20.94 -15.08 3.59
C LEU A 36 -22.00 -14.08 3.07
N PRO A 37 -22.27 -14.00 1.76
CA PRO A 37 -23.09 -12.93 1.22
C PRO A 37 -24.57 -13.14 1.51
N SER A 38 -25.38 -12.07 1.51
CA SER A 38 -26.83 -12.17 1.77
C SER A 38 -27.55 -12.92 0.66
N THR A 39 -26.92 -12.98 -0.51
CA THR A 39 -27.34 -13.76 -1.67
C THR A 39 -26.91 -15.22 -1.63
N ALA A 40 -26.21 -15.67 -0.57
CA ALA A 40 -25.85 -17.07 -0.43
C ALA A 40 -27.12 -17.92 -0.26
N GLY A 41 -27.27 -18.92 -1.12
CA GLY A 41 -28.39 -19.85 -1.12
C GLY A 41 -27.93 -21.29 -0.87
N GLY A 42 -28.88 -22.19 -0.61
CA GLY A 42 -28.58 -23.61 -0.45
C GLY A 42 -27.62 -23.92 0.69
N ILE A 43 -27.63 -23.11 1.75
CA ILE A 43 -26.77 -23.31 2.93
C ILE A 43 -27.18 -24.63 3.58
N LYS A 44 -26.21 -25.51 3.79
CA LYS A 44 -26.34 -26.72 4.60
C LYS A 44 -25.05 -26.92 5.37
N GLY A 45 -25.14 -27.32 6.62
CA GLY A 45 -23.95 -27.59 7.39
C GLY A 45 -24.27 -28.27 8.71
N ARG A 46 -23.20 -28.67 9.37
CA ARG A 46 -23.26 -29.36 10.66
C ARG A 46 -21.98 -29.16 11.43
N THR A 47 -22.10 -29.16 12.75
CA THR A 47 -20.98 -29.29 13.68
C THR A 47 -21.01 -30.70 14.27
N VAL A 48 -19.93 -31.46 14.08
CA VAL A 48 -19.78 -32.85 14.53
C VAL A 48 -18.81 -32.90 15.69
N TYR A 49 -19.24 -33.48 16.82
CA TYR A 49 -18.43 -33.68 18.02
C TYR A 49 -17.70 -35.03 18.01
N PRO A 50 -16.67 -35.22 18.86
CA PRO A 50 -15.94 -36.50 18.95
C PRO A 50 -16.82 -37.71 19.30
N ASP A 51 -17.91 -37.49 20.04
CA ASP A 51 -18.90 -38.51 20.41
C ASP A 51 -19.89 -38.86 19.30
N GLY A 52 -19.77 -38.22 18.12
CA GLY A 52 -20.65 -38.41 16.97
C GLY A 52 -21.93 -37.58 17.00
N ARG A 53 -22.20 -36.82 18.07
CA ARG A 53 -23.33 -35.88 18.12
C ARG A 53 -23.17 -34.81 17.03
N GLN A 54 -24.29 -34.36 16.48
CA GLN A 54 -24.33 -33.35 15.42
C GLN A 54 -25.24 -32.19 15.80
N VAL A 55 -24.86 -30.98 15.40
CA VAL A 55 -25.70 -29.78 15.42
C VAL A 55 -25.82 -29.30 13.99
N ASP A 56 -26.96 -29.57 13.37
CA ASP A 56 -27.24 -29.20 11.99
C ASP A 56 -27.70 -27.73 11.88
N PHE A 57 -27.40 -27.12 10.74
CA PHE A 57 -27.85 -25.78 10.38
C PHE A 57 -28.05 -25.68 8.87
N SER A 58 -29.00 -24.84 8.44
CA SER A 58 -29.40 -24.75 7.04
C SER A 58 -29.75 -23.33 6.58
N SER A 59 -29.52 -22.35 7.44
CA SER A 59 -29.83 -20.95 7.16
C SER A 59 -28.70 -20.06 7.63
N ARG A 60 -28.50 -18.94 6.93
CA ARG A 60 -27.62 -17.87 7.39
C ARG A 60 -28.00 -17.36 8.79
N LYS A 61 -29.28 -17.42 9.14
CA LYS A 61 -29.79 -16.96 10.46
C LYS A 61 -29.30 -17.84 11.62
N ASP A 62 -28.84 -19.04 11.33
CA ASP A 62 -28.35 -19.99 12.34
C ASP A 62 -26.92 -19.62 12.80
N PHE A 63 -26.25 -18.71 12.09
CA PHE A 63 -24.91 -18.25 12.41
C PHE A 63 -24.93 -17.09 13.39
N ALA A 64 -24.01 -17.11 14.35
CA ALA A 64 -23.75 -15.95 15.17
C ALA A 64 -22.98 -14.90 14.36
N VAL A 65 -23.45 -13.65 14.40
CA VAL A 65 -22.81 -12.50 13.75
C VAL A 65 -21.76 -11.93 14.68
N ARG A 66 -20.51 -11.91 14.22
CA ARG A 66 -19.41 -11.21 14.88
C ARG A 66 -18.96 -10.05 14.01
N SER A 67 -19.18 -8.83 14.49
CA SER A 67 -18.62 -7.64 13.86
C SER A 67 -17.18 -7.46 14.33
N LEU A 68 -16.24 -7.38 13.39
CA LEU A 68 -14.88 -6.96 13.66
C LEU A 68 -14.72 -5.51 13.24
N GLU A 69 -14.30 -4.66 14.17
CA GLU A 69 -13.80 -3.33 13.84
C GLU A 69 -12.37 -3.49 13.32
N THR A 70 -12.15 -3.21 12.04
CA THR A 70 -10.78 -3.03 11.54
C THR A 70 -10.19 -1.77 12.17
N GLY A 71 -8.91 -1.79 12.56
CA GLY A 71 -8.26 -0.76 13.38
C GLY A 71 -8.27 0.69 12.85
N ASN A 72 -8.83 0.92 11.66
CA ASN A 72 -9.04 2.23 11.05
C ASN A 72 -10.49 2.74 11.16
N GLY A 73 -11.38 2.07 11.91
CA GLY A 73 -12.75 2.54 12.18
C GLY A 73 -13.74 2.50 11.00
N GLU A 74 -13.27 2.33 9.76
CA GLU A 74 -14.09 2.50 8.56
C GLU A 74 -14.68 1.21 7.96
N SER A 75 -14.32 0.02 8.45
CA SER A 75 -14.94 -1.22 7.98
C SER A 75 -15.32 -2.18 9.12
N ARG A 76 -16.62 -2.54 9.16
CA ARG A 76 -17.13 -3.65 9.96
C ARG A 76 -17.18 -4.88 9.06
N LYS A 77 -16.25 -5.81 9.24
CA LYS A 77 -16.36 -7.14 8.62
C LYS A 77 -17.32 -7.98 9.45
N THR A 78 -18.20 -8.72 8.78
CA THR A 78 -19.16 -9.61 9.45
C THR A 78 -18.69 -11.04 9.30
N HIS A 79 -18.19 -11.59 10.39
CA HIS A 79 -17.82 -12.99 10.48
C HIS A 79 -19.04 -13.77 10.95
N LEU A 80 -19.34 -14.87 10.26
CA LEU A 80 -20.41 -15.78 10.65
C LEU A 80 -19.81 -17.01 11.33
N VAL A 81 -20.23 -17.27 12.56
CA VAL A 81 -19.78 -18.43 13.35
C VAL A 81 -20.86 -19.49 13.30
N ALA A 82 -20.50 -20.70 12.83
CA ALA A 82 -21.42 -21.83 12.84
C ALA A 82 -21.90 -22.18 14.27
N PRO A 83 -23.11 -22.72 14.44
CA PRO A 83 -23.60 -23.11 15.76
C PRO A 83 -22.84 -24.31 16.33
N GLY A 84 -22.73 -24.37 17.65
CA GLY A 84 -22.16 -25.52 18.37
C GLY A 84 -20.65 -25.67 18.31
N VAL A 85 -19.90 -24.69 17.77
CA VAL A 85 -18.44 -24.74 17.64
C VAL A 85 -17.74 -24.82 19.01
N THR A 86 -17.05 -25.92 19.26
CA THR A 86 -16.22 -26.15 20.46
C THR A 86 -14.81 -26.59 20.07
N THR A 87 -13.95 -26.79 21.07
CA THR A 87 -12.70 -27.51 20.85
C THR A 87 -12.99 -28.97 20.46
N ASP A 88 -12.12 -29.54 19.62
CA ASP A 88 -12.16 -30.90 19.06
C ASP A 88 -13.41 -31.26 18.23
N CYS A 89 -14.14 -30.26 17.70
CA CYS A 89 -15.22 -30.51 16.74
C CYS A 89 -14.76 -30.38 15.28
N VAL A 90 -15.58 -30.90 14.36
CA VAL A 90 -15.48 -30.64 12.91
C VAL A 90 -16.69 -29.83 12.48
N VAL A 91 -16.46 -28.72 11.78
CA VAL A 91 -17.51 -27.94 11.13
C VAL A 91 -17.47 -28.24 9.65
N GLU A 92 -18.63 -28.57 9.08
CA GLU A 92 -18.84 -28.76 7.65
C GLU A 92 -19.94 -27.80 7.21
N VAL A 93 -19.69 -27.04 6.16
CA VAL A 93 -20.64 -26.10 5.59
C VAL A 93 -20.52 -26.09 4.08
N MET A 94 -21.66 -26.08 3.41
CA MET A 94 -21.79 -25.89 1.98
C MET A 94 -22.79 -24.79 1.70
N TRP A 95 -22.54 -24.02 0.64
CA TRP A 95 -23.46 -23.01 0.16
C TRP A 95 -23.26 -22.77 -1.33
N SER A 96 -24.16 -21.99 -1.90
CA SER A 96 -24.11 -21.57 -3.29
C SER A 96 -24.26 -20.07 -3.42
N GLU A 97 -23.65 -19.49 -4.46
CA GLU A 97 -23.72 -18.07 -4.77
C GLU A 97 -24.09 -17.87 -6.23
N PRO A 98 -24.97 -16.91 -6.55
CA PRO A 98 -25.24 -16.57 -7.94
C PRO A 98 -24.00 -15.98 -8.61
N ALA A 99 -23.70 -16.42 -9.82
CA ALA A 99 -22.63 -15.91 -10.66
C ALA A 99 -23.06 -14.62 -11.39
N ASN A 100 -23.51 -13.63 -10.62
CA ASN A 100 -24.11 -12.37 -11.08
C ASN A 100 -23.13 -11.18 -11.09
N GLY A 101 -21.83 -11.46 -11.14
CA GLY A 101 -20.80 -10.43 -11.27
C GLY A 101 -20.87 -9.70 -12.61
N LEU A 102 -20.10 -8.61 -12.72
CA LEU A 102 -19.93 -7.85 -13.97
C LEU A 102 -19.47 -8.75 -15.13
N ILE A 103 -18.75 -9.81 -14.79
CA ILE A 103 -18.43 -10.90 -15.71
C ILE A 103 -19.20 -12.14 -15.30
N GLY A 104 -19.91 -12.73 -16.26
CA GLY A 104 -20.60 -14.00 -16.06
C GLY A 104 -19.64 -15.07 -15.53
N GLY A 105 -20.15 -15.97 -14.69
CA GLY A 105 -19.36 -17.05 -14.07
C GLY A 105 -18.74 -16.71 -12.71
N LEU A 106 -18.72 -15.44 -12.27
CA LEU A 106 -18.24 -15.04 -10.94
C LEU A 106 -19.33 -14.35 -10.11
N PRO A 107 -19.35 -14.49 -8.77
CA PRO A 107 -20.20 -13.69 -7.91
C PRO A 107 -19.68 -12.26 -7.87
N ARG A 108 -20.59 -11.29 -7.70
CA ARG A 108 -20.24 -9.86 -7.67
C ARG A 108 -19.12 -9.51 -6.67
N ARG A 109 -19.06 -10.22 -5.53
CA ARG A 109 -18.03 -9.99 -4.49
C ARG A 109 -16.63 -10.43 -4.90
N TYR A 110 -16.50 -11.33 -5.86
CA TYR A 110 -15.20 -11.78 -6.33
C TYR A 110 -14.70 -11.02 -7.56
N ALA A 111 -15.61 -10.42 -8.34
CA ALA A 111 -15.25 -9.66 -9.52
C ALA A 111 -14.74 -8.25 -9.14
N LYS A 112 -13.44 -7.99 -9.32
CA LYS A 112 -12.88 -6.62 -9.32
C LYS A 112 -12.94 -6.05 -10.74
N GLY A 113 -14.16 -5.86 -11.26
CA GLY A 113 -14.36 -5.48 -12.66
C GLY A 113 -14.17 -6.68 -13.58
N LEU A 114 -13.13 -6.65 -14.44
CA LEU A 114 -12.85 -7.64 -15.48
C LEU A 114 -11.84 -8.74 -15.05
N TYR A 115 -11.52 -8.79 -13.76
CA TYR A 115 -10.47 -9.61 -13.17
C TYR A 115 -10.81 -10.05 -11.74
N ALA A 116 -10.34 -11.24 -11.37
CA ALA A 116 -10.40 -11.77 -10.02
C ALA A 116 -9.15 -12.61 -9.72
N SER A 117 -8.64 -12.50 -8.49
CA SER A 117 -7.49 -13.23 -7.99
C SER A 117 -7.74 -13.68 -6.57
N TRP A 118 -7.51 -14.97 -6.30
CA TRP A 118 -7.74 -15.59 -5.00
C TRP A 118 -6.50 -16.35 -4.56
N THR A 119 -5.94 -15.96 -3.41
CA THR A 119 -4.98 -16.80 -2.70
C THR A 119 -5.73 -17.96 -2.07
N LEU A 120 -5.23 -19.17 -2.33
CA LEU A 120 -5.83 -20.43 -1.87
C LEU A 120 -5.29 -20.87 -0.50
N SER A 121 -4.17 -20.29 -0.08
CA SER A 121 -3.66 -20.46 1.29
C SER A 121 -4.50 -19.67 2.28
N ASN A 122 -4.85 -20.32 3.39
CA ASN A 122 -5.61 -19.75 4.49
C ASN A 122 -4.69 -19.44 5.68
N ALA A 123 -5.15 -18.66 6.66
CA ALA A 123 -4.42 -18.43 7.92
C ALA A 123 -4.19 -19.71 8.76
N PHE A 124 -4.80 -20.82 8.36
CA PHE A 124 -4.67 -22.15 8.95
C PHE A 124 -4.16 -23.13 7.89
N PRO A 125 -3.44 -24.19 8.27
CA PRO A 125 -3.03 -25.22 7.31
C PRO A 125 -4.27 -25.88 6.70
N THR A 126 -4.18 -26.17 5.39
CA THR A 126 -5.27 -26.75 4.60
C THR A 126 -4.83 -28.08 4.01
N GLU A 127 -5.51 -29.16 4.38
CA GLU A 127 -5.23 -30.51 3.88
C GLU A 127 -5.59 -30.65 2.40
N LEU A 128 -6.72 -30.09 1.98
CA LEU A 128 -7.22 -30.19 0.60
C LEU A 128 -7.84 -28.87 0.13
N VAL A 129 -7.35 -28.34 -0.98
CA VAL A 129 -8.05 -27.32 -1.77
C VAL A 129 -8.43 -27.91 -3.11
N SER A 130 -9.69 -27.80 -3.51
CA SER A 130 -10.15 -28.28 -4.82
C SER A 130 -10.93 -27.21 -5.57
N ILE A 131 -10.45 -26.86 -6.77
CA ILE A 131 -11.10 -25.91 -7.66
C ILE A 131 -11.65 -26.66 -8.84
N GLU A 132 -12.94 -26.50 -9.12
CA GLU A 132 -13.58 -27.06 -10.30
C GLU A 132 -14.15 -25.95 -11.17
N VAL A 133 -13.81 -25.96 -12.47
CA VAL A 133 -14.30 -24.98 -13.43
C VAL A 133 -15.10 -25.69 -14.51
N ALA A 134 -16.37 -25.35 -14.66
CA ALA A 134 -17.26 -25.91 -15.69
C ALA A 134 -16.82 -25.51 -17.11
N ARG A 135 -17.20 -26.30 -18.11
CA ARG A 135 -16.91 -26.08 -19.53
C ARG A 135 -18.21 -26.05 -20.35
N PRO A 136 -18.36 -25.08 -21.27
CA PRO A 136 -17.48 -23.92 -21.45
C PRO A 136 -17.54 -22.98 -20.23
N PHE A 137 -16.41 -22.33 -19.91
CA PHE A 137 -16.37 -21.23 -18.96
C PHE A 137 -16.18 -19.92 -19.73
N PRO A 138 -16.89 -18.83 -19.39
CA PRO A 138 -16.80 -17.58 -20.12
C PRO A 138 -15.49 -16.82 -19.86
N LEU A 139 -14.69 -17.23 -18.87
CA LEU A 139 -13.46 -16.57 -18.46
C LEU A 139 -12.22 -17.39 -18.79
N ALA A 140 -11.16 -16.68 -19.16
CA ALA A 140 -9.82 -17.23 -19.12
C ALA A 140 -9.36 -17.35 -17.66
N TRP A 141 -8.51 -18.33 -17.38
CA TRP A 141 -8.03 -18.55 -16.04
C TRP A 141 -6.73 -19.34 -16.01
N PHE A 142 -5.96 -19.15 -14.94
CA PHE A 142 -4.79 -19.97 -14.64
C PHE A 142 -4.67 -20.14 -13.12
N LEU A 143 -3.95 -21.20 -12.73
CA LEU A 143 -3.54 -21.44 -11.36
C LEU A 143 -2.03 -21.27 -11.27
N ASP A 144 -1.58 -20.34 -10.44
CA ASP A 144 -0.20 -20.33 -9.95
C ASP A 144 -0.17 -21.26 -8.73
N PRO A 145 0.54 -22.41 -8.78
CA PRO A 145 0.59 -23.33 -7.64
C PRO A 145 1.48 -22.82 -6.50
N GLY A 146 2.21 -21.72 -6.70
CA GLY A 146 3.12 -21.18 -5.72
C GLY A 146 4.28 -22.13 -5.39
N ARG A 147 4.77 -22.09 -4.15
CA ARG A 147 5.76 -23.06 -3.61
C ARG A 147 5.14 -24.42 -3.24
N GLY A 148 3.85 -24.61 -3.48
CA GLY A 148 3.13 -25.84 -3.15
C GLY A 148 3.49 -27.01 -4.08
N SER A 149 2.91 -28.18 -3.79
CA SER A 149 2.96 -29.33 -4.69
C SER A 149 2.30 -28.98 -6.03
N THR A 150 2.79 -29.57 -7.13
CA THR A 150 2.11 -29.54 -8.43
C THR A 150 0.64 -29.95 -8.25
N PRO A 151 -0.32 -29.16 -8.73
CA PRO A 151 -1.73 -29.47 -8.56
C PRO A 151 -2.09 -30.75 -9.33
N GLU A 152 -2.81 -31.65 -8.68
CA GLU A 152 -3.44 -32.79 -9.36
C GLU A 152 -4.53 -32.23 -10.28
N SER A 153 -4.50 -32.58 -11.57
CA SER A 153 -5.49 -32.12 -12.54
C SER A 153 -6.33 -33.29 -13.02
N THR A 154 -7.65 -33.16 -12.91
CA THR A 154 -8.61 -34.07 -13.55
C THR A 154 -9.38 -33.28 -14.60
N ASP A 155 -9.34 -33.76 -15.84
CA ASP A 155 -9.99 -33.11 -16.97
C ASP A 155 -11.12 -34.00 -17.50
N THR A 156 -12.32 -33.45 -17.58
CA THR A 156 -13.49 -34.09 -18.17
C THR A 156 -14.08 -33.21 -19.26
N TRP A 157 -15.01 -33.76 -20.05
CA TRP A 157 -15.68 -32.99 -21.09
C TRP A 157 -16.47 -31.79 -20.53
N THR A 158 -17.01 -31.91 -19.31
CA THR A 158 -17.79 -30.85 -18.64
C THR A 158 -16.99 -29.95 -17.72
N THR A 159 -15.85 -30.39 -17.19
CA THR A 159 -15.22 -29.72 -16.06
C THR A 159 -13.72 -29.96 -16.06
N LYS A 160 -12.97 -28.96 -15.58
CA LYS A 160 -11.58 -29.13 -15.19
C LYS A 160 -11.47 -28.94 -13.68
N ARG A 161 -10.95 -29.94 -12.99
CA ARG A 161 -10.70 -29.91 -11.55
C ARG A 161 -9.21 -29.85 -11.27
N LEU A 162 -8.81 -28.96 -10.38
CA LEU A 162 -7.46 -28.83 -9.85
C LEU A 162 -7.50 -29.06 -8.34
N THR A 163 -6.55 -29.84 -7.84
CA THR A 163 -6.48 -30.19 -6.42
C THR A 163 -5.07 -29.93 -5.90
N LEU A 164 -4.99 -29.16 -4.81
CA LEU A 164 -3.76 -28.91 -4.05
C LEU A 164 -3.90 -29.59 -2.69
N ARG A 165 -2.81 -30.20 -2.20
CA ARG A 165 -2.80 -30.90 -0.91
C ARG A 165 -1.78 -30.29 0.04
N ASN A 166 -2.06 -30.37 1.34
CA ASN A 166 -1.16 -30.01 2.42
C ASN A 166 -0.59 -28.59 2.28
N LEU A 167 -1.46 -27.62 1.96
CA LEU A 167 -1.06 -26.22 1.93
C LEU A 167 -0.73 -25.75 3.34
N THR A 168 0.44 -25.13 3.48
CA THR A 168 0.86 -24.51 4.73
C THR A 168 -0.06 -23.33 5.08
N ALA A 169 -0.14 -23.02 6.37
CA ALA A 169 -0.76 -21.79 6.80
C ALA A 169 -0.09 -20.59 6.14
N LEU A 170 -0.89 -19.59 5.79
CA LEU A 170 -0.41 -18.30 5.31
C LEU A 170 0.22 -17.55 6.47
N GLU A 171 1.54 -17.43 6.43
CA GLU A 171 2.28 -16.50 7.26
C GLU A 171 2.66 -15.30 6.39
N SER A 172 2.26 -14.10 6.82
CA SER A 172 2.66 -12.84 6.20
C SER A 172 3.57 -12.10 7.18
N PRO A 173 4.82 -12.54 7.31
CA PRO A 173 5.70 -11.99 8.32
C PRO A 173 6.04 -10.53 7.98
N PRO A 174 6.34 -9.66 8.96
CA PRO A 174 6.67 -8.26 8.70
C PRO A 174 7.75 -8.12 7.63
N TYR A 175 7.69 -7.07 6.81
CA TYR A 175 8.66 -6.81 5.73
C TYR A 175 8.71 -7.93 4.67
N SER A 176 7.59 -8.57 4.38
CA SER A 176 7.41 -9.40 3.18
C SER A 176 6.38 -8.75 2.28
N LEU A 177 6.51 -8.95 0.97
CA LEU A 177 5.42 -8.68 0.03
C LEU A 177 4.64 -9.96 -0.20
N ARG A 178 3.32 -9.90 -0.24
CA ARG A 178 2.48 -11.07 -0.53
C ARG A 178 2.86 -11.75 -1.83
N SER A 179 3.19 -10.98 -2.87
CA SER A 179 3.63 -11.50 -4.16
C SER A 179 4.95 -12.28 -4.10
N THR A 180 5.82 -12.00 -3.12
CA THR A 180 7.10 -12.71 -2.90
C THR A 180 6.95 -13.97 -2.04
N LEU A 181 5.79 -14.18 -1.43
CA LEU A 181 5.48 -15.40 -0.69
C LEU A 181 5.20 -16.58 -1.63
N HIS A 182 4.98 -16.32 -2.93
CA HIS A 182 4.65 -17.34 -3.95
C HIS A 182 3.51 -18.23 -3.48
N LEU A 183 2.40 -17.61 -3.11
CA LEU A 183 1.23 -18.31 -2.60
C LEU A 183 0.44 -18.91 -3.76
N PRO A 184 -0.14 -20.12 -3.59
CA PRO A 184 -1.03 -20.69 -4.58
C PRO A 184 -2.19 -19.73 -4.84
N THR A 185 -2.35 -19.32 -6.09
CA THR A 185 -3.25 -18.24 -6.49
C THR A 185 -4.02 -18.63 -7.76
N LEU A 186 -5.34 -18.67 -7.65
CA LEU A 186 -6.23 -18.78 -8.80
C LEU A 186 -6.46 -17.39 -9.37
N VAL A 187 -6.37 -17.24 -10.70
CA VAL A 187 -6.67 -15.99 -11.38
C VAL A 187 -7.68 -16.28 -12.48
N MET A 188 -8.77 -15.52 -12.51
CA MET A 188 -9.82 -15.59 -13.53
C MET A 188 -10.06 -14.18 -14.09
N PHE A 189 -10.22 -14.08 -15.40
CA PHE A 189 -10.32 -12.78 -16.06
C PHE A 189 -11.05 -12.88 -17.40
N TRP A 190 -11.67 -11.77 -17.78
CA TRP A 190 -12.20 -11.61 -19.12
C TRP A 190 -11.06 -11.42 -20.10
N GLN A 191 -11.04 -12.20 -21.17
CA GLN A 191 -10.09 -12.01 -22.26
C GLN A 191 -10.83 -11.39 -23.45
N PRO A 192 -10.47 -10.16 -23.87
CA PRO A 192 -11.11 -9.57 -25.04
C PRO A 192 -10.89 -10.42 -26.30
N ASP A 193 -11.92 -10.55 -27.14
CA ASP A 193 -11.87 -11.43 -28.31
C ASP A 193 -10.80 -11.02 -29.33
N ASP A 194 -10.56 -9.72 -29.47
CA ASP A 194 -9.56 -9.15 -30.39
C ASP A 194 -8.13 -9.51 -30.00
N VAL A 195 -7.84 -9.80 -28.72
CA VAL A 195 -6.52 -10.27 -28.27
C VAL A 195 -6.49 -11.77 -27.98
N ARG A 196 -7.64 -12.41 -27.77
CA ARG A 196 -7.75 -13.83 -27.43
C ARG A 196 -7.17 -14.75 -28.50
N GLY A 197 -7.34 -14.40 -29.78
CA GLY A 197 -6.80 -15.17 -30.91
C GLY A 197 -5.27 -15.31 -30.88
N PHE A 198 -4.57 -14.31 -30.33
CA PHE A 198 -3.11 -14.26 -30.33
C PHE A 198 -2.45 -15.02 -29.18
N VAL A 199 -3.22 -15.54 -28.22
CA VAL A 199 -2.68 -16.34 -27.10
C VAL A 199 -1.94 -17.58 -27.63
N GLY A 200 -2.45 -18.21 -28.69
CA GLY A 200 -1.81 -19.37 -29.33
C GLY A 200 -0.56 -19.02 -30.16
N GLU A 201 -0.37 -17.74 -30.50
CA GLU A 201 0.79 -17.25 -31.25
C GLU A 201 1.94 -16.83 -30.34
N GLY A 202 1.72 -16.84 -29.02
CA GLY A 202 2.74 -16.63 -28.00
C GLY A 202 2.79 -15.21 -27.41
N PRO A 203 3.58 -15.00 -26.35
CA PRO A 203 3.55 -13.78 -25.53
C PRO A 203 3.85 -12.50 -26.30
N ASP A 204 4.85 -12.50 -27.19
CA ASP A 204 5.28 -11.30 -27.89
C ASP A 204 4.21 -10.80 -28.86
N LYS A 205 3.57 -11.72 -29.58
CA LYS A 205 2.47 -11.41 -30.48
C LYS A 205 1.26 -10.91 -29.70
N PHE A 206 0.91 -11.60 -28.61
CA PHE A 206 -0.16 -11.18 -27.70
C PHE A 206 0.03 -9.74 -27.22
N TRP A 207 1.20 -9.41 -26.66
CA TRP A 207 1.45 -8.08 -26.11
C TRP A 207 1.52 -7.00 -27.18
N SER A 208 2.07 -7.30 -28.36
CA SER A 208 2.08 -6.37 -29.50
C SER A 208 0.67 -5.95 -29.91
N GLU A 209 -0.27 -6.91 -30.00
CA GLU A 209 -1.66 -6.61 -30.36
C GLU A 209 -2.42 -5.95 -29.21
N ALA A 210 -2.25 -6.44 -27.98
CA ALA A 210 -2.79 -5.81 -26.77
C ALA A 210 -2.46 -4.32 -26.65
N ILE A 211 -1.20 -3.95 -26.90
CA ILE A 211 -0.76 -2.56 -26.84
C ILE A 211 -1.46 -1.72 -27.89
N LYS A 212 -1.57 -2.23 -29.12
CA LYS A 212 -2.17 -1.50 -30.24
C LYS A 212 -3.68 -1.38 -30.14
N SER A 213 -4.38 -2.43 -29.73
CA SER A 213 -5.85 -2.45 -29.73
C SER A 213 -6.46 -1.94 -28.43
N HIS A 214 -5.81 -2.14 -27.28
CA HIS A 214 -6.33 -1.71 -25.97
C HIS A 214 -5.61 -0.48 -25.42
N PHE A 215 -4.28 -0.54 -25.25
CA PHE A 215 -3.58 0.52 -24.53
C PHE A 215 -3.41 1.81 -25.33
N LYS A 216 -3.28 1.73 -26.66
CA LYS A 216 -3.30 2.91 -27.52
C LYS A 216 -4.63 3.64 -27.44
N GLY A 217 -5.74 2.92 -27.47
CA GLY A 217 -7.08 3.51 -27.39
C GLY A 217 -7.37 4.17 -26.05
N ASP A 218 -6.66 3.80 -24.98
CA ASP A 218 -6.76 4.47 -23.68
C ASP A 218 -6.09 5.85 -23.64
N PHE A 219 -5.06 6.07 -24.48
CA PHE A 219 -4.22 7.27 -24.43
C PHE A 219 -4.31 8.16 -25.67
N GLU A 220 -4.68 7.63 -26.83
CA GLU A 220 -4.71 8.41 -28.09
C GLU A 220 -6.09 8.43 -28.73
N ASP A 221 -6.80 7.31 -28.75
CA ASP A 221 -8.05 7.21 -29.47
C ASP A 221 -9.23 7.72 -28.63
N SER A 222 -10.20 8.35 -29.29
CA SER A 222 -11.39 8.91 -28.65
C SER A 222 -11.09 9.94 -27.55
N ILE A 223 -9.95 10.65 -27.66
CA ILE A 223 -9.58 11.74 -26.75
C ILE A 223 -10.07 13.08 -27.30
N GLU A 224 -10.97 13.73 -26.58
CA GLU A 224 -11.50 15.04 -26.97
C GLU A 224 -10.62 16.17 -26.44
N LYS A 225 -9.74 16.71 -27.29
CA LYS A 225 -8.87 17.85 -26.94
C LYS A 225 -9.60 19.19 -27.10
N GLY A 226 -10.27 19.43 -28.22
CA GLY A 226 -11.03 20.68 -28.44
C GLY A 226 -10.17 21.96 -28.38
N GLY A 227 -10.83 23.12 -28.36
CA GLY A 227 -10.15 24.43 -28.30
C GLY A 227 -9.51 24.72 -26.94
N ALA A 228 -10.23 24.44 -25.85
CA ALA A 228 -9.77 24.74 -24.50
C ALA A 228 -8.47 24.01 -24.12
N PHE A 229 -8.30 22.74 -24.52
CA PHE A 229 -7.03 22.04 -24.32
C PHE A 229 -5.89 22.68 -25.13
N ARG A 230 -6.13 23.13 -26.36
CA ARG A 230 -5.07 23.77 -27.17
C ARG A 230 -4.58 25.06 -26.52
N THR A 231 -5.48 25.87 -25.97
CA THR A 231 -5.13 27.06 -25.18
C THR A 231 -4.33 26.67 -23.93
N LEU A 232 -4.79 25.67 -23.17
CA LEU A 232 -4.07 25.17 -22.00
C LEU A 232 -2.67 24.66 -22.38
N ALA A 233 -2.55 23.90 -23.48
CA ALA A 233 -1.28 23.38 -23.95
C ALA A 233 -0.31 24.50 -24.30
N GLN A 234 -0.76 25.49 -25.09
CA GLN A 234 0.06 26.66 -25.42
C GLN A 234 0.51 27.43 -24.17
N GLU A 235 -0.38 27.60 -23.19
CA GLU A 235 -0.08 28.25 -21.91
C GLU A 235 1.00 27.48 -21.14
N LEU A 236 0.78 26.17 -20.89
CA LEU A 236 1.63 25.41 -19.97
C LEU A 236 2.97 25.01 -20.61
N THR A 237 3.05 24.85 -21.94
CA THR A 237 4.29 24.48 -22.63
C THR A 237 5.14 25.68 -23.05
N ALA A 238 4.69 26.91 -22.78
CA ALA A 238 5.47 28.11 -23.12
C ALA A 238 6.76 28.20 -22.27
N ASN A 239 7.90 28.49 -22.90
CA ASN A 239 9.17 28.74 -22.22
C ASN A 239 9.61 27.63 -21.26
N LEU A 240 9.40 26.36 -21.62
CA LEU A 240 9.89 25.24 -20.83
C LEU A 240 11.43 25.23 -20.77
N PRO A 241 12.04 24.79 -19.65
CA PRO A 241 13.48 24.69 -19.53
C PRO A 241 14.07 23.68 -20.53
N LYS A 242 15.36 23.86 -20.86
CA LYS A 242 16.08 22.90 -21.71
C LYS A 242 16.26 21.56 -20.99
N GLY A 243 16.10 20.48 -21.75
CA GLY A 243 16.23 19.10 -21.28
C GLY A 243 14.86 18.45 -21.07
N PRO A 244 14.63 17.23 -21.60
CA PRO A 244 13.31 16.61 -21.61
C PRO A 244 12.77 16.38 -20.19
N THR A 245 13.60 15.96 -19.24
CA THR A 245 13.17 15.71 -17.87
C THR A 245 12.80 17.00 -17.14
N LYS A 246 13.63 18.04 -17.27
CA LYS A 246 13.36 19.35 -16.64
C LYS A 246 12.08 19.96 -17.20
N ALA A 247 11.87 19.86 -18.51
CA ALA A 247 10.65 20.32 -19.16
C ALA A 247 9.42 19.57 -18.64
N ALA A 248 9.52 18.24 -18.46
CA ALA A 248 8.44 17.42 -17.94
C ALA A 248 8.10 17.72 -16.46
N VAL A 249 9.11 17.94 -15.62
CA VAL A 249 8.95 18.36 -14.21
C VAL A 249 8.19 19.67 -14.12
N GLU A 250 8.68 20.71 -14.82
CA GLU A 250 8.04 22.03 -14.85
C GLU A 250 6.59 21.94 -15.38
N LEU A 251 6.36 21.13 -16.41
CA LEU A 251 5.04 20.95 -17.00
C LEU A 251 4.05 20.29 -16.03
N LEU A 252 4.50 19.30 -15.24
CA LEU A 252 3.67 18.67 -14.23
C LEU A 252 3.32 19.65 -13.11
N GLU A 253 4.28 20.42 -12.62
CA GLU A 253 4.05 21.44 -11.59
C GLU A 253 3.05 22.51 -12.05
N ARG A 254 3.16 22.94 -13.31
CA ARG A 254 2.21 23.86 -13.93
C ARG A 254 0.82 23.25 -14.08
N LEU A 255 0.74 21.98 -14.47
CA LEU A 255 -0.52 21.26 -14.59
C LEU A 255 -1.22 21.13 -13.23
N ASP A 256 -0.50 20.73 -12.18
CA ASP A 256 -1.02 20.60 -10.81
C ASP A 256 -1.50 21.94 -10.24
N ALA A 257 -0.85 23.05 -10.61
CA ALA A 257 -1.29 24.38 -10.23
C ALA A 257 -2.56 24.82 -10.98
N ARG A 258 -2.79 24.29 -12.18
CA ARG A 258 -3.86 24.75 -13.10
C ARG A 258 -5.11 23.89 -13.07
N ILE A 259 -4.98 22.59 -12.76
CA ILE A 259 -6.04 21.59 -12.80
C ILE A 259 -6.10 20.84 -11.46
N ALA A 260 -7.25 20.88 -10.80
CA ALA A 260 -7.50 20.13 -9.57
C ALA A 260 -7.75 18.64 -9.86
N ASN A 261 -7.01 17.77 -9.17
CA ASN A 261 -7.23 16.32 -9.17
C ASN A 261 -8.23 15.92 -8.07
N LEU A 262 -9.46 15.61 -8.47
CA LEU A 262 -10.57 15.27 -7.60
C LEU A 262 -10.56 13.81 -7.11
N SER A 263 -9.66 12.96 -7.60
CA SER A 263 -9.39 11.67 -6.94
C SER A 263 -8.79 11.87 -5.54
N HIS A 264 -8.19 13.03 -5.31
CA HIS A 264 -7.54 13.46 -4.08
C HIS A 264 -7.94 14.91 -3.79
N ALA A 265 -9.24 15.16 -3.70
CA ALA A 265 -9.78 16.48 -3.43
C ALA A 265 -9.44 16.94 -2.00
N THR A 266 -9.11 18.22 -1.85
CA THR A 266 -8.98 18.86 -0.55
C THR A 266 -10.37 19.06 0.09
N PHE A 267 -10.41 19.36 1.39
CA PHE A 267 -11.66 19.72 2.08
C PHE A 267 -12.42 20.83 1.34
N THR A 268 -11.72 21.94 1.03
CA THR A 268 -12.29 23.11 0.34
C THR A 268 -12.84 22.75 -1.04
N GLU A 269 -12.13 21.92 -1.80
CA GLU A 269 -12.60 21.51 -3.13
C GLU A 269 -13.81 20.60 -3.02
N THR A 270 -13.81 19.65 -2.09
CA THR A 270 -14.93 18.75 -1.85
C THR A 270 -16.19 19.53 -1.48
N ALA A 271 -16.06 20.51 -0.58
CA ALA A 271 -17.15 21.40 -0.20
C ALA A 271 -17.66 22.26 -1.36
N ALA A 272 -16.78 22.61 -2.31
CA ALA A 272 -17.09 23.43 -3.48
C ALA A 272 -17.59 22.63 -4.70
N LEU A 273 -17.66 21.30 -4.63
CA LEU A 273 -18.16 20.47 -5.73
C LEU A 273 -19.69 20.50 -5.78
N PRO A 274 -20.29 20.84 -6.93
CA PRO A 274 -21.72 20.61 -7.16
C PRO A 274 -22.08 19.14 -6.95
N LYS A 275 -23.28 18.87 -6.40
CA LYS A 275 -23.75 17.49 -6.13
C LYS A 275 -23.83 16.64 -7.40
N ASP A 276 -24.13 17.27 -8.52
CA ASP A 276 -24.27 16.71 -9.85
C ASP A 276 -22.96 16.76 -10.68
N PHE A 277 -21.82 17.18 -10.10
CA PHE A 277 -20.56 17.31 -10.85
C PHE A 277 -20.17 16.02 -11.60
N TRP A 278 -20.44 14.86 -10.99
CA TRP A 278 -20.10 13.56 -11.55
C TRP A 278 -21.06 13.13 -12.68
N GLU A 279 -22.21 13.79 -12.82
CA GLU A 279 -23.15 13.54 -13.91
C GLU A 279 -22.55 14.05 -15.23
N GLY A 280 -22.32 13.14 -16.18
CA GLY A 280 -21.66 13.47 -17.45
C GLY A 280 -20.18 13.84 -17.30
N PHE A 281 -19.52 13.45 -16.21
CA PHE A 281 -18.07 13.54 -16.11
C PHE A 281 -17.39 12.48 -16.99
N GLU A 282 -16.54 12.94 -17.92
CA GLU A 282 -15.85 12.07 -18.87
C GLU A 282 -14.35 12.31 -18.79
N VAL A 283 -13.63 11.28 -18.33
CA VAL A 283 -12.18 11.33 -18.12
C VAL A 283 -11.40 11.61 -19.42
N LYS A 284 -11.92 11.16 -20.56
CA LYS A 284 -11.30 11.34 -21.89
C LYS A 284 -11.62 12.70 -22.53
N ASN A 285 -12.46 13.52 -21.89
CA ASN A 285 -12.81 14.86 -22.37
C ASN A 285 -11.84 15.93 -21.80
N LEU A 286 -10.66 16.03 -22.42
CA LEU A 286 -9.61 16.96 -22.00
C LEU A 286 -10.00 18.42 -22.23
N ALA A 287 -10.86 18.69 -23.23
CA ALA A 287 -11.42 20.01 -23.45
C ALA A 287 -12.21 20.49 -22.22
N LYS A 288 -13.10 19.64 -21.69
CA LYS A 288 -13.91 19.92 -20.50
C LYS A 288 -13.02 20.06 -19.25
N ALA A 289 -12.04 19.17 -19.08
CA ALA A 289 -11.09 19.26 -17.97
C ALA A 289 -10.31 20.60 -18.00
N ALA A 290 -9.78 20.99 -19.17
CA ALA A 290 -9.07 22.26 -19.37
C ALA A 290 -9.96 23.49 -19.09
N LYS A 291 -11.23 23.44 -19.54
CA LYS A 291 -12.21 24.51 -19.32
C LYS A 291 -12.61 24.66 -17.86
N THR A 292 -12.85 23.54 -17.17
CA THR A 292 -13.36 23.53 -15.79
C THR A 292 -12.25 23.62 -14.74
N GLY A 293 -11.01 23.29 -15.12
CA GLY A 293 -9.89 23.22 -14.18
C GLY A 293 -9.98 22.01 -13.24
N LYS A 294 -10.73 20.96 -13.57
CA LYS A 294 -10.99 19.82 -12.68
C LYS A 294 -10.97 18.51 -13.45
N THR A 295 -10.38 17.46 -12.88
CA THR A 295 -10.43 16.09 -13.41
C THR A 295 -10.08 15.05 -12.33
N THR A 296 -10.00 13.76 -12.68
CA THR A 296 -9.56 12.68 -11.77
C THR A 296 -8.10 12.30 -12.03
N GLY A 297 -7.53 11.40 -11.24
CA GLY A 297 -6.15 10.93 -11.42
C GLY A 297 -5.89 10.34 -12.81
N LYS A 298 -6.86 9.61 -13.39
CA LYS A 298 -6.77 9.12 -14.78
C LYS A 298 -6.78 10.29 -15.78
N GLY A 299 -7.58 11.33 -15.53
CA GLY A 299 -7.62 12.51 -16.40
C GLY A 299 -6.35 13.37 -16.30
N MET A 300 -5.76 13.51 -15.10
CA MET A 300 -4.46 14.16 -14.92
C MET A 300 -3.37 13.46 -15.73
N ARG A 301 -3.38 12.12 -15.70
CA ARG A 301 -2.45 11.30 -16.50
C ARG A 301 -2.59 11.55 -18.00
N LEU A 302 -3.82 11.59 -18.51
CA LEU A 302 -4.09 11.87 -19.92
C LEU A 302 -3.71 13.31 -20.30
N LEU A 303 -4.04 14.30 -19.48
CA LEU A 303 -3.63 15.69 -19.69
C LEU A 303 -2.10 15.79 -19.77
N PHE A 304 -1.39 15.24 -18.79
CA PHE A 304 0.07 15.28 -18.75
C PHE A 304 0.68 14.60 -19.98
N TYR A 305 0.22 13.39 -20.32
CA TYR A 305 0.65 12.66 -21.52
C TYR A 305 0.52 13.52 -22.79
N HIS A 306 -0.63 14.16 -23.02
CA HIS A 306 -0.82 14.98 -24.21
C HIS A 306 -0.10 16.32 -24.17
N LEU A 307 0.08 16.91 -22.99
CA LEU A 307 0.88 18.13 -22.83
C LEU A 307 2.35 17.87 -23.15
N LEU A 308 2.91 16.73 -22.72
CA LEU A 308 4.27 16.31 -23.10
C LEU A 308 4.42 16.20 -24.62
N LYS A 309 3.45 15.57 -25.31
CA LYS A 309 3.44 15.50 -26.77
C LYS A 309 3.31 16.89 -27.43
N ALA A 310 2.48 17.77 -26.86
CA ALA A 310 2.36 19.15 -27.34
C ALA A 310 3.66 19.96 -27.16
N ALA A 311 4.46 19.63 -26.13
CA ALA A 311 5.79 20.17 -25.90
C ALA A 311 6.88 19.56 -26.80
N GLY A 312 6.52 18.62 -27.70
CA GLY A 312 7.48 17.93 -28.57
C GLY A 312 8.31 16.86 -27.87
N LEU A 313 7.88 16.40 -26.69
CA LEU A 313 8.53 15.32 -25.95
C LEU A 313 7.94 13.96 -26.36
N SER A 314 8.72 12.90 -26.18
CA SER A 314 8.34 11.51 -26.49
C SER A 314 8.08 10.73 -25.20
N PRO A 315 6.85 10.78 -24.64
CA PRO A 315 6.52 10.05 -23.43
C PRO A 315 6.54 8.53 -23.64
N LEU A 316 7.00 7.82 -22.63
CA LEU A 316 6.79 6.39 -22.44
C LEU A 316 5.58 6.16 -21.52
N ILE A 317 4.96 5.00 -21.61
CA ILE A 317 3.96 4.55 -20.64
C ILE A 317 4.50 3.30 -19.95
N ALA A 318 4.48 3.24 -18.62
CA ALA A 318 4.67 1.99 -17.89
C ALA A 318 3.33 1.55 -17.31
N LYS A 319 2.85 0.37 -17.72
CA LYS A 319 1.78 -0.34 -17.03
C LYS A 319 2.41 -1.12 -15.87
N VAL A 320 2.07 -0.77 -14.64
CA VAL A 320 2.72 -1.28 -13.42
C VAL A 320 1.75 -2.13 -12.60
N PRO A 321 2.18 -3.31 -12.11
CA PRO A 321 1.44 -4.02 -11.08
C PRO A 321 1.62 -3.34 -9.72
N ASP A 322 0.64 -3.49 -8.84
CA ASP A 322 0.81 -3.32 -7.40
C ASP A 322 1.52 -4.56 -6.86
N ARG A 323 2.77 -4.38 -6.43
CA ARG A 323 3.62 -5.46 -5.93
C ARG A 323 3.12 -6.10 -4.63
N GLU A 324 2.22 -5.46 -3.89
CA GLU A 324 1.53 -6.09 -2.76
C GLU A 324 0.49 -7.11 -3.21
N ASN A 325 0.02 -7.03 -4.44
CA ASN A 325 -1.00 -7.92 -4.98
C ASN A 325 -0.44 -8.95 -5.96
N VAL A 326 0.34 -8.50 -6.96
CA VAL A 326 0.77 -9.32 -8.09
C VAL A 326 2.12 -8.85 -8.64
N MET A 327 2.82 -9.74 -9.34
CA MET A 327 4.01 -9.40 -10.12
C MET A 327 3.70 -9.60 -11.59
N PHE A 328 4.15 -8.68 -12.43
CA PHE A 328 3.94 -8.77 -13.88
C PHE A 328 4.73 -9.95 -14.48
N ASP A 329 4.00 -10.84 -15.12
CA ASP A 329 4.54 -11.93 -15.91
C ASP A 329 4.15 -11.80 -17.38
N TRP A 330 5.18 -11.67 -18.23
CA TRP A 330 5.03 -11.57 -19.68
C TRP A 330 4.32 -12.79 -20.26
N ASN A 331 4.53 -13.97 -19.67
CA ASN A 331 4.02 -15.23 -20.21
C ASN A 331 2.56 -15.49 -19.83
N ARG A 332 1.98 -14.75 -18.88
CA ARG A 332 0.59 -14.95 -18.44
C ARG A 332 -0.45 -14.40 -19.43
N MET A 333 -0.03 -13.61 -20.42
CA MET A 333 -0.89 -13.08 -21.49
C MET A 333 -2.26 -12.61 -20.99
N ASN A 334 -2.23 -11.77 -19.95
CA ASN A 334 -3.40 -11.24 -19.26
C ASN A 334 -3.26 -9.71 -19.15
N LEU A 335 -4.19 -8.97 -19.73
CA LEU A 335 -4.20 -7.50 -19.74
C LEU A 335 -4.41 -6.86 -18.37
N TRP A 336 -4.98 -7.61 -17.43
CA TRP A 336 -5.43 -7.10 -16.13
C TRP A 336 -4.40 -7.31 -15.02
N GLN A 337 -3.12 -7.45 -15.39
CA GLN A 337 -2.01 -7.58 -14.44
C GLN A 337 -1.53 -6.24 -13.86
N PHE A 338 -2.14 -5.12 -14.25
CA PHE A 338 -1.64 -3.79 -13.94
C PHE A 338 -2.67 -2.99 -13.14
N ASP A 339 -2.17 -2.28 -12.12
CA ASP A 339 -2.98 -1.50 -11.19
C ASP A 339 -2.89 0.01 -11.46
N ALA A 340 -1.78 0.46 -12.06
CA ALA A 340 -1.58 1.85 -12.42
C ALA A 340 -0.82 2.01 -13.74
N ASP A 341 -0.82 3.25 -14.26
CA ASP A 341 0.02 3.63 -15.37
C ASP A 341 0.87 4.84 -14.97
N LEU A 342 2.16 4.78 -15.28
CA LEU A 342 3.12 5.85 -15.08
C LEU A 342 3.53 6.44 -16.43
N ILE A 343 3.90 7.71 -16.45
CA ILE A 343 4.43 8.38 -17.63
C ILE A 343 5.94 8.51 -17.48
N GLY A 344 6.70 8.03 -18.44
CA GLY A 344 8.16 8.06 -18.43
C GLY A 344 8.71 9.09 -19.40
N ILE A 345 9.80 9.77 -19.03
CA ILE A 345 10.58 10.61 -19.93
C ILE A 345 12.03 10.16 -19.86
N GLU A 346 12.59 9.82 -21.02
CA GLU A 346 13.98 9.42 -21.13
C GLU A 346 14.89 10.66 -21.20
N GLU A 347 15.90 10.68 -20.34
CA GLU A 347 16.99 11.65 -20.36
C GLU A 347 18.24 10.96 -20.94
N PRO A 348 18.83 11.50 -22.01
CA PRO A 348 20.06 10.96 -22.57
C PRO A 348 21.14 10.75 -21.50
N GLY A 349 21.57 9.51 -21.31
CA GLY A 349 22.62 9.14 -20.35
C GLY A 349 22.19 9.05 -18.88
N SER A 350 20.94 9.40 -18.52
CA SER A 350 20.45 9.32 -17.12
C SER A 350 19.28 8.34 -16.93
N GLY A 351 18.79 7.73 -18.01
CA GLY A 351 17.69 6.77 -17.97
C GLY A 351 16.31 7.44 -18.00
N VAL A 352 15.29 6.72 -17.51
CA VAL A 352 13.89 7.20 -17.54
C VAL A 352 13.50 7.76 -16.18
N LEU A 353 13.04 9.02 -16.15
CA LEU A 353 12.31 9.56 -15.00
C LEU A 353 10.82 9.22 -15.14
N TRP A 354 10.28 8.56 -14.11
CA TRP A 354 8.88 8.17 -14.06
C TRP A 354 8.06 9.18 -13.25
N PHE A 355 6.89 9.51 -13.78
CA PHE A 355 5.93 10.42 -13.17
C PHE A 355 4.62 9.68 -12.90
N ASP A 356 4.02 9.96 -11.75
CA ASP A 356 2.65 9.59 -11.45
C ASP A 356 1.78 10.85 -11.29
N PRO A 357 1.17 11.37 -12.39
CA PRO A 357 0.31 12.55 -12.32
C PRO A 357 -0.97 12.34 -11.49
N SER A 358 -1.26 11.11 -11.06
CA SER A 358 -2.37 10.85 -10.15
C SER A 358 -2.02 11.13 -8.69
N LEU A 359 -0.73 11.12 -8.34
CA LEU A 359 -0.22 11.51 -7.03
C LEU A 359 -0.15 13.03 -6.93
N ARG A 360 -1.29 13.64 -6.64
CA ARG A 360 -1.42 15.09 -6.49
C ARG A 360 -0.45 15.61 -5.44
N PHE A 361 0.25 16.70 -5.76
CA PHE A 361 1.22 17.38 -4.88
C PHE A 361 2.46 16.53 -4.54
N ALA A 362 2.65 15.38 -5.18
CA ALA A 362 3.90 14.67 -5.08
C ALA A 362 5.00 15.46 -5.79
N THR A 363 6.19 15.51 -5.20
CA THR A 363 7.36 16.04 -5.92
C THR A 363 7.51 15.27 -7.24
N PRO A 364 7.67 15.94 -8.39
CA PRO A 364 7.85 15.25 -9.67
C PRO A 364 8.99 14.22 -9.60
N GLY A 365 8.74 13.02 -10.11
CA GLY A 365 9.67 11.88 -10.00
C GLY A 365 9.45 10.96 -8.79
N VAL A 366 8.51 11.32 -7.88
CA VAL A 366 8.03 10.43 -6.84
C VAL A 366 6.96 9.51 -7.44
N VAL A 367 7.14 8.21 -7.24
CA VAL A 367 6.20 7.15 -7.64
C VAL A 367 5.81 6.39 -6.39
N HIS A 368 4.57 5.88 -6.34
CA HIS A 368 4.13 5.03 -5.25
C HIS A 368 5.08 3.83 -5.10
N PRO A 369 5.60 3.53 -3.89
CA PRO A 369 6.60 2.50 -3.69
C PRO A 369 6.17 1.12 -4.22
N ASP A 370 4.88 0.83 -4.19
CA ASP A 370 4.35 -0.45 -4.65
C ASP A 370 4.39 -0.65 -6.17
N TYR A 371 4.65 0.43 -6.92
CA TYR A 371 4.87 0.39 -8.37
C TYR A 371 6.36 0.43 -8.74
N THR A 372 7.25 0.45 -7.75
CA THR A 372 8.70 0.49 -7.96
C THR A 372 9.35 -0.86 -7.69
N ALA A 373 10.54 -1.07 -8.24
CA ALA A 373 11.30 -2.32 -8.09
C ALA A 373 10.54 -3.57 -8.56
N VAL A 374 9.57 -3.38 -9.47
CA VAL A 374 8.82 -4.45 -10.14
C VAL A 374 8.99 -4.37 -11.64
N PRO A 375 8.90 -5.51 -12.34
CA PRO A 375 8.77 -5.49 -13.79
C PRO A 375 7.47 -4.80 -14.19
N ALA A 376 7.55 -3.94 -15.20
CA ALA A 376 6.44 -3.26 -15.83
C ALA A 376 6.41 -3.58 -17.33
N LEU A 377 5.26 -3.35 -17.95
CA LEU A 377 5.16 -3.26 -19.40
C LEU A 377 5.43 -1.81 -19.82
N ILE A 378 6.61 -1.57 -20.38
CA ILE A 378 7.04 -0.27 -20.88
C ILE A 378 6.66 -0.18 -22.36
N ILE A 379 5.86 0.81 -22.71
CA ILE A 379 5.36 1.09 -24.04
C ILE A 379 6.04 2.35 -24.56
N ASP A 380 6.73 2.22 -25.68
CA ASP A 380 7.18 3.36 -26.47
C ASP A 380 5.99 3.90 -27.26
N THR A 381 5.56 5.13 -26.97
CA THR A 381 4.35 5.69 -27.59
C THR A 381 4.59 6.28 -28.98
N ALA A 382 5.83 6.34 -29.46
CA ALA A 382 6.13 6.67 -30.86
C ALA A 382 5.91 5.44 -31.76
N THR A 383 6.32 4.25 -31.30
CA THR A 383 6.25 3.00 -32.08
C THR A 383 5.08 2.09 -31.67
N TRP A 384 4.49 2.32 -30.50
CA TRP A 384 3.52 1.44 -29.84
C TRP A 384 4.04 -0.01 -29.67
N LEU A 385 5.35 -0.13 -29.40
CA LEU A 385 6.00 -1.39 -29.06
C LEU A 385 6.22 -1.48 -27.55
N GLY A 386 6.03 -2.69 -27.02
CA GLY A 386 6.18 -2.99 -25.61
C GLY A 386 7.46 -3.74 -25.31
N ARG A 387 8.01 -3.50 -24.12
CA ARG A 387 9.08 -4.32 -23.53
C ARG A 387 8.84 -4.50 -22.04
N LYS A 388 9.36 -5.59 -21.49
CA LYS A 388 9.47 -5.76 -20.03
C LYS A 388 10.65 -4.92 -19.52
N GLY A 389 10.44 -4.14 -18.47
CA GLY A 389 11.53 -3.40 -17.83
C GLY A 389 11.17 -2.90 -16.43
N PRO A 390 12.14 -2.49 -15.62
CA PRO A 390 11.88 -2.03 -14.26
C PRO A 390 11.40 -0.58 -14.23
N VAL A 391 10.59 -0.27 -13.22
CA VAL A 391 10.36 1.12 -12.78
C VAL A 391 11.31 1.42 -11.63
N GLY A 392 12.18 2.40 -11.85
CA GLY A 392 13.18 2.82 -10.86
C GLY A 392 12.53 3.44 -9.62
N SER A 393 13.17 3.28 -8.47
CA SER A 393 12.79 3.95 -7.22
C SER A 393 13.62 5.22 -7.01
N SER A 394 13.04 6.25 -6.39
CA SER A 394 13.80 7.42 -5.93
C SER A 394 14.82 7.02 -4.85
N GLY A 395 15.96 7.71 -4.82
CA GLY A 395 17.00 7.48 -3.80
C GLY A 395 16.56 7.89 -2.38
N ALA A 396 17.28 7.42 -1.35
CA ALA A 396 16.95 7.68 0.06
C ALA A 396 16.83 9.17 0.42
N ASN A 397 17.63 10.02 -0.22
CA ASN A 397 17.62 11.47 0.00
C ASN A 397 16.39 12.18 -0.62
N ALA A 398 15.66 11.50 -1.51
CA ALA A 398 14.40 12.01 -2.03
C ALA A 398 13.24 11.78 -1.05
N ASN A 399 13.35 10.82 -0.14
CA ASN A 399 12.28 10.44 0.80
C ASN A 399 12.70 10.76 2.24
N VAL A 400 12.41 11.98 2.68
CA VAL A 400 12.92 12.52 3.96
C VAL A 400 11.80 12.74 4.96
N ARG A 401 12.09 12.39 6.22
CA ARG A 401 11.34 12.83 7.40
C ARG A 401 12.29 13.57 8.31
N LYS A 402 12.03 14.83 8.60
CA LYS A 402 12.87 15.64 9.49
C LYS A 402 12.05 16.14 10.66
N TYR A 403 12.59 16.00 11.87
CA TYR A 403 11.98 16.49 13.10
C TYR A 403 12.98 17.38 13.84
N THR A 404 12.51 18.52 14.33
CA THR A 404 13.30 19.44 15.16
C THR A 404 12.58 19.63 16.48
N TYR A 405 13.19 19.18 17.58
CA TYR A 405 12.69 19.26 18.94
C TYR A 405 13.43 20.34 19.72
N GLN A 406 12.68 21.17 20.42
CA GLN A 406 13.17 22.05 21.48
C GLN A 406 12.56 21.57 22.79
N LEU A 407 13.39 21.21 23.77
CA LEU A 407 12.94 20.73 25.07
C LEU A 407 13.28 21.75 26.15
N GLU A 408 12.29 22.05 26.98
CA GLU A 408 12.42 22.81 28.21
C GLU A 408 12.31 21.85 29.40
N LEU A 409 13.41 21.73 30.13
CA LEU A 409 13.60 20.73 31.16
C LEU A 409 13.24 21.28 32.55
N ASP A 410 11.97 21.20 32.96
CA ASP A 410 11.50 21.67 34.29
C ASP A 410 11.54 20.56 35.36
N GLU A 411 11.23 20.86 36.63
CA GLU A 411 11.28 19.88 37.73
C GLU A 411 10.15 18.84 37.65
N ASP A 412 8.93 19.27 37.34
CA ASP A 412 7.73 18.43 37.36
C ASP A 412 7.37 17.85 35.99
N SER A 413 7.78 18.51 34.91
CA SER A 413 7.46 18.07 33.54
C SER A 413 8.51 18.55 32.54
N ASP A 414 8.63 17.84 31.41
CA ASP A 414 9.42 18.30 30.28
C ASP A 414 8.50 18.89 29.24
N ARG A 415 8.60 20.19 28.99
CA ARG A 415 7.88 20.83 27.91
C ARG A 415 8.65 20.64 26.62
N PHE A 416 7.93 20.42 25.52
CA PHE A 416 8.56 20.24 24.21
C PHE A 416 7.80 20.97 23.13
N GLU A 417 8.56 21.41 22.13
CA GLU A 417 8.07 21.87 20.84
C GLU A 417 8.73 21.05 19.75
N VAL A 418 7.93 20.45 18.86
CA VAL A 418 8.42 19.71 17.71
C VAL A 418 7.88 20.31 16.42
N ASN A 419 8.76 20.46 15.44
CA ASN A 419 8.43 20.82 14.08
C ASN A 419 8.85 19.70 13.13
N SER A 420 7.97 19.31 12.19
CA SER A 420 8.25 18.28 11.20
C SER A 420 8.28 18.82 9.78
N GLU A 421 9.19 18.30 8.96
CA GLU A 421 9.27 18.55 7.52
C GLU A 421 9.35 17.20 6.78
N PHE A 422 8.69 17.10 5.64
CA PHE A 422 8.65 15.89 4.82
C PHE A 422 9.04 16.20 3.38
N ALA A 423 9.67 15.24 2.70
CA ALA A 423 9.93 15.29 1.28
C ALA A 423 9.72 13.91 0.64
N GLY A 424 9.38 13.90 -0.65
CA GLY A 424 9.18 12.68 -1.43
C GLY A 424 7.89 11.94 -1.09
N TYR A 425 7.94 10.62 -1.07
CA TYR A 425 6.79 9.80 -0.74
C TYR A 425 6.23 10.00 0.69
N PRO A 426 7.06 10.16 1.75
CA PRO A 426 6.57 10.54 3.07
C PRO A 426 5.70 11.80 3.09
N GLU A 427 6.04 12.80 2.26
CA GLU A 427 5.26 14.03 2.14
C GLU A 427 3.87 13.74 1.57
N CYS A 428 3.80 12.91 0.52
CA CYS A 428 2.54 12.49 -0.10
C CYS A 428 1.61 11.81 0.92
N VAL A 429 2.17 10.89 1.72
CA VAL A 429 1.43 10.15 2.75
C VAL A 429 0.88 11.09 3.82
N GLU A 430 1.70 11.98 4.37
CA GLU A 430 1.25 12.92 5.39
C GLU A 430 0.23 13.92 4.82
N ARG A 431 0.42 14.38 3.58
CA ARG A 431 -0.51 15.30 2.93
C ARG A 431 -1.88 14.64 2.70
N TYR A 432 -1.91 13.43 2.16
CA TYR A 432 -3.16 12.70 1.92
C TYR A 432 -3.92 12.40 3.19
N ARG A 433 -3.21 12.21 4.32
CA ARG A 433 -3.83 12.05 5.63
C ARG A 433 -4.65 13.27 6.06
N TYR A 434 -4.19 14.48 5.76
CA TYR A 434 -4.78 15.71 6.31
C TYR A 434 -5.59 16.53 5.32
N MET A 435 -5.30 16.47 4.01
CA MET A 435 -5.84 17.42 3.02
C MET A 435 -7.37 17.41 2.89
N ALA A 436 -8.03 16.29 3.19
CA ALA A 436 -9.48 16.14 3.11
C ALA A 436 -10.21 16.61 4.38
N LEU A 437 -9.47 16.91 5.46
CA LEU A 437 -10.00 17.29 6.76
C LEU A 437 -10.02 18.81 6.94
N GLU A 438 -10.92 19.31 7.78
CA GLU A 438 -10.86 20.69 8.23
C GLU A 438 -9.64 20.96 9.12
N PRO A 439 -9.11 22.20 9.18
CA PRO A 439 -7.93 22.50 10.00
C PRO A 439 -8.06 22.05 11.48
N MET A 440 -9.24 22.21 12.08
CA MET A 440 -9.47 21.77 13.46
C MET A 440 -9.43 20.24 13.61
N GLU A 441 -9.95 19.51 12.63
CA GLU A 441 -9.89 18.04 12.59
C GLU A 441 -8.46 17.55 12.32
N GLN A 442 -7.69 18.24 11.47
CA GLN A 442 -6.27 17.95 11.24
C GLN A 442 -5.48 18.06 12.55
N SER A 443 -5.64 19.16 13.29
CA SER A 443 -5.00 19.37 14.59
C SER A 443 -5.44 18.33 15.62
N LYS A 444 -6.74 18.00 15.67
CA LYS A 444 -7.28 16.97 16.56
C LYS A 444 -6.68 15.59 16.27
N MET A 445 -6.67 15.17 15.00
CA MET A 445 -6.10 13.90 14.57
C MET A 445 -4.60 13.80 14.92
N LEU A 446 -3.84 14.88 14.69
CA LEU A 446 -2.42 14.93 15.05
C LEU A 446 -2.22 14.80 16.56
N LYS A 447 -3.02 15.51 17.36
CA LYS A 447 -2.99 15.42 18.82
C LYS A 447 -3.27 13.98 19.30
N GLU A 448 -4.38 13.40 18.86
CA GLU A 448 -4.79 12.05 19.26
C GLU A 448 -3.76 10.99 18.88
N LYS A 449 -3.09 11.14 17.72
CA LYS A 449 -2.02 10.26 17.29
C LYS A 449 -0.86 10.21 18.30
N PHE A 450 -0.44 11.35 18.83
CA PHE A 450 0.67 11.43 19.79
C PHE A 450 0.28 10.96 21.19
N GLU A 451 -0.88 11.39 21.69
CA GLU A 451 -1.38 10.97 23.02
C GLU A 451 -1.69 9.47 23.07
N LYS A 452 -2.13 8.88 21.95
CA LYS A 452 -2.32 7.43 21.82
C LYS A 452 -0.99 6.67 21.80
N ALA A 453 0.06 7.26 21.21
CA ALA A 453 1.38 6.64 21.11
C ALA A 453 2.14 6.66 22.45
N MET A 454 1.91 7.67 23.29
CA MET A 454 2.61 7.87 24.56
C MET A 454 1.64 8.38 25.63
N LYS A 455 1.28 7.52 26.59
CA LYS A 455 0.21 7.79 27.57
C LYS A 455 0.49 8.95 28.54
N ASN A 456 1.75 9.23 28.83
CA ASN A 456 2.18 10.31 29.72
C ASN A 456 2.53 11.61 28.97
N LEU A 457 2.22 11.69 27.68
CA LEU A 457 2.39 12.87 26.85
C LEU A 457 1.04 13.59 26.74
N VAL A 458 1.04 14.88 27.07
CA VAL A 458 -0.14 15.76 26.94
C VAL A 458 0.14 16.81 25.88
N VAL A 459 -0.72 16.87 24.86
CA VAL A 459 -0.58 17.86 23.77
C VAL A 459 -1.37 19.12 24.12
N GLY A 460 -0.64 20.21 24.31
CA GLY A 460 -1.19 21.55 24.55
C GLY A 460 -1.65 22.24 23.26
N SER A 461 -0.89 22.10 22.17
CA SER A 461 -1.27 22.64 20.87
C SER A 461 -0.72 21.80 19.72
N SER A 462 -1.48 21.71 18.63
CA SER A 462 -1.08 21.02 17.40
C SER A 462 -1.54 21.84 16.18
N GLU A 463 -0.71 21.89 15.14
CA GLU A 463 -1.00 22.62 13.91
C GLU A 463 -0.47 21.85 12.71
N VAL A 464 -1.27 21.71 11.65
CA VAL A 464 -0.84 21.14 10.36
C VAL A 464 -0.90 22.25 9.31
N LYS A 465 0.17 22.41 8.53
CA LYS A 465 0.32 23.46 7.51
C LYS A 465 0.46 22.89 6.12
N ASN A 466 0.12 23.73 5.15
CA ASN A 466 0.37 23.53 3.72
C ASN A 466 -0.28 22.30 3.09
N THR A 467 -1.27 21.66 3.71
CA THR A 467 -1.90 20.42 3.21
C THR A 467 -2.47 20.55 1.79
N SER A 468 -2.85 21.76 1.39
CA SER A 468 -3.43 22.08 0.08
C SER A 468 -2.49 22.85 -0.87
N ASN A 469 -1.23 23.08 -0.50
CA ASN A 469 -0.26 23.84 -1.32
C ASN A 469 0.77 22.90 -1.96
N ALA A 470 0.77 22.82 -3.30
CA ALA A 470 1.68 21.99 -4.09
C ALA A 470 3.16 22.39 -3.99
N LYS A 471 3.44 23.68 -3.74
CA LYS A 471 4.79 24.26 -3.83
C LYS A 471 5.55 24.24 -2.51
N ILE A 472 4.85 23.96 -1.41
CA ILE A 472 5.41 24.01 -0.07
C ILE A 472 5.12 22.68 0.60
N SER A 473 6.17 22.05 1.14
CA SER A 473 6.03 20.78 1.83
C SER A 473 5.05 20.86 2.97
N VAL A 474 4.29 19.79 3.15
CA VAL A 474 3.44 19.62 4.33
C VAL A 474 4.33 19.61 5.57
N SER A 475 3.89 20.32 6.60
CA SER A 475 4.57 20.36 7.88
C SER A 475 3.55 20.36 8.99
N TRP A 476 3.96 19.95 10.18
CA TRP A 476 3.17 20.14 11.38
C TRP A 476 4.06 20.53 12.54
N SER A 477 3.45 21.18 13.51
CA SER A 477 4.05 21.54 14.77
C SER A 477 3.20 21.05 15.93
N LEU A 478 3.86 20.70 17.03
CA LEU A 478 3.20 20.25 18.24
C LEU A 478 3.94 20.82 19.45
N LYS A 479 3.17 21.31 20.42
CA LYS A 479 3.68 21.69 21.74
C LYS A 479 2.97 20.88 22.81
N GLY A 480 3.72 20.36 23.75
CA GLY A 480 3.19 19.51 24.80
C GLY A 480 4.08 19.45 26.02
N ALA A 481 3.67 18.60 26.95
CA ALA A 481 4.43 18.25 28.13
C ALA A 481 4.49 16.74 28.29
N LEU A 482 5.62 16.25 28.80
CA LEU A 482 5.80 14.87 29.25
C LEU A 482 5.76 14.88 30.77
N GLU A 483 4.76 14.22 31.35
CA GLU A 483 4.64 14.07 32.80
C GLU A 483 5.77 13.18 33.34
N ARG A 484 6.27 13.52 34.54
CA ARG A 484 7.38 12.82 35.19
C ARG A 484 7.11 12.49 36.64
N GLU A 485 7.77 11.42 37.07
CA GLU A 485 7.96 11.12 38.48
C GLU A 485 9.25 11.78 38.99
N ALA A 486 9.17 12.47 40.12
CA ALA A 486 10.32 13.14 40.74
C ALA A 486 11.40 12.12 41.12
N SER A 487 12.65 12.31 40.64
CA SER A 487 13.78 11.44 40.97
C SER A 487 15.13 12.17 40.93
N ARG A 488 16.13 11.67 41.68
CA ARG A 488 17.49 12.26 41.74
C ARG A 488 18.28 12.09 40.44
N LYS A 489 17.93 11.08 39.63
CA LYS A 489 18.52 10.78 38.32
C LYS A 489 17.49 11.10 37.25
N ARG A 490 17.76 12.12 36.43
CA ARG A 490 16.81 12.56 35.40
C ARG A 490 17.11 11.84 34.09
N LEU A 491 16.13 11.10 33.57
CA LEU A 491 16.18 10.51 32.23
C LEU A 491 15.42 11.43 31.28
N VAL A 492 16.08 11.92 30.23
CA VAL A 492 15.50 12.80 29.21
C VAL A 492 15.29 12.00 27.94
N ASP A 493 14.03 11.90 27.50
CA ASP A 493 13.70 11.43 26.17
C ASP A 493 13.91 12.58 25.17
N PRO A 494 14.92 12.50 24.27
CA PRO A 494 15.17 13.56 23.32
C PRO A 494 14.07 13.71 22.26
N PHE A 495 13.25 12.68 22.01
CA PHE A 495 12.31 12.64 20.89
C PHE A 495 10.91 12.15 21.32
N PRO A 496 10.26 12.82 22.29
CA PRO A 496 8.99 12.36 22.85
C PRO A 496 7.91 12.21 21.78
N GLY A 497 7.32 11.01 21.71
CA GLY A 497 6.24 10.67 20.78
C GLY A 497 6.66 10.54 19.30
N MET A 498 7.95 10.63 18.97
CA MET A 498 8.42 10.49 17.59
C MET A 498 8.04 9.12 17.02
N PRO A 499 7.39 9.05 15.84
CA PRO A 499 7.12 7.77 15.20
C PRO A 499 8.43 7.09 14.83
N TRP A 500 8.54 5.80 15.16
CA TRP A 500 9.71 5.00 14.84
C TRP A 500 9.87 4.85 13.32
N PRO A 501 11.10 4.96 12.80
CA PRO A 501 11.38 4.57 11.41
C PRO A 501 10.98 3.11 11.17
N LEU A 502 10.52 2.81 9.95
CA LEU A 502 10.23 1.45 9.46
C LEU A 502 9.21 0.62 10.28
N TRP A 503 8.46 1.20 11.23
CA TRP A 503 7.49 0.48 12.06
C TRP A 503 8.07 -0.79 12.71
N VAL A 504 9.23 -0.69 13.35
CA VAL A 504 9.92 -1.85 13.97
C VAL A 504 8.94 -2.68 14.82
N PRO A 505 8.66 -3.94 14.44
CA PRO A 505 7.75 -4.80 15.19
C PRO A 505 8.26 -5.07 16.60
N ALA A 506 7.34 -5.20 17.56
CA ALA A 506 7.68 -5.54 18.94
C ALA A 506 8.38 -6.90 19.10
N LYS A 507 8.18 -7.80 18.13
CA LYS A 507 8.84 -9.12 18.08
C LYS A 507 9.26 -9.42 16.65
N LEU A 508 10.54 -9.74 16.48
CA LEU A 508 11.11 -10.23 15.23
C LEU A 508 11.26 -11.75 15.29
N GLU A 509 11.10 -12.41 14.15
CA GLU A 509 11.32 -13.85 14.01
C GLU A 509 12.81 -14.20 14.18
N GLU A 510 13.12 -15.37 14.72
CA GLU A 510 14.50 -15.81 14.89
C GLU A 510 15.17 -16.15 13.56
N SER A 511 14.40 -16.65 12.60
CA SER A 511 14.83 -17.05 11.28
C SER A 511 13.84 -16.56 10.23
N ARG A 512 14.22 -16.64 8.95
CA ARG A 512 13.43 -16.12 7.83
C ARG A 512 13.57 -17.04 6.61
N SER A 513 12.44 -17.34 5.97
CA SER A 513 12.37 -18.19 4.77
C SER A 513 11.93 -17.43 3.50
N VAL A 514 11.54 -16.17 3.65
CA VAL A 514 11.03 -15.30 2.57
C VAL A 514 11.88 -14.04 2.46
N PRO A 515 11.97 -13.44 1.25
CA PRO A 515 12.72 -12.20 1.06
C PRO A 515 12.27 -11.09 2.03
N ILE A 516 13.21 -10.19 2.29
CA ILE A 516 12.98 -8.97 3.06
C ILE A 516 12.65 -7.90 2.04
N VAL A 517 11.54 -7.19 2.25
CA VAL A 517 11.13 -6.09 1.39
C VAL A 517 10.72 -4.90 2.24
N LEU A 518 11.37 -3.78 1.98
CA LEU A 518 11.05 -2.48 2.54
C LEU A 518 10.26 -1.67 1.51
N PRO A 519 9.38 -0.77 1.97
CA PRO A 519 8.51 -0.03 1.06
C PRO A 519 9.37 0.83 0.12
N TYR A 520 10.28 1.66 0.65
CA TYR A 520 11.13 2.56 -0.13
C TYR A 520 12.42 2.92 0.62
N LEU A 521 13.42 3.38 -0.13
CA LEU A 521 14.63 4.01 0.43
C LEU A 521 14.27 5.32 1.12
N SER A 522 14.76 5.58 2.32
CA SER A 522 14.36 6.76 3.09
C SER A 522 15.41 7.24 4.06
N THR A 523 15.29 8.52 4.44
CA THR A 523 16.09 9.13 5.50
C THR A 523 15.17 9.75 6.55
N GLN A 524 15.33 9.35 7.80
CA GLN A 524 14.72 10.02 8.95
C GLN A 524 15.81 10.72 9.74
N VAL A 525 15.61 12.01 10.00
CA VAL A 525 16.49 12.85 10.83
C VAL A 525 15.66 13.45 11.95
N ALA A 526 16.14 13.35 13.18
CA ALA A 526 15.59 14.09 14.31
C ALA A 526 16.73 14.81 15.04
N VAL A 527 16.50 16.08 15.37
CA VAL A 527 17.45 16.90 16.12
C VAL A 527 16.73 17.44 17.34
N ALA A 528 17.25 17.17 18.53
CA ALA A 528 16.74 17.70 19.78
C ALA A 528 17.76 18.65 20.39
N THR A 529 17.30 19.78 20.91
CA THR A 529 18.10 20.76 21.66
C THR A 529 17.44 21.06 22.99
N PHE A 530 18.23 21.17 24.06
CA PHE A 530 17.74 21.46 25.41
C PHE A 530 18.81 22.15 26.24
N LYS A 531 18.41 22.89 27.28
CA LYS A 531 19.34 23.41 28.29
C LYS A 531 19.39 22.46 29.48
N VAL A 532 20.60 22.11 29.90
CA VAL A 532 20.77 21.30 31.12
C VAL A 532 20.38 22.16 32.32
N PRO A 533 19.45 21.69 33.19
CA PRO A 533 19.03 22.46 34.35
C PRO A 533 20.19 22.75 35.30
N LYS A 534 20.12 23.87 36.02
CA LYS A 534 21.15 24.27 36.98
C LYS A 534 21.39 23.16 38.02
N GLY A 535 22.65 22.85 38.29
CA GLY A 535 23.06 21.82 39.25
C GLY A 535 23.00 20.39 38.71
N TYR A 536 22.64 20.21 37.44
CA TYR A 536 22.78 18.93 36.74
C TYR A 536 23.98 18.95 35.80
N ILE A 537 24.61 17.79 35.66
CA ILE A 537 25.58 17.50 34.61
C ILE A 537 25.04 16.42 33.69
N MET A 538 25.37 16.52 32.40
CA MET A 538 25.06 15.46 31.44
C MET A 538 26.01 14.28 31.65
N GLY A 539 25.45 13.10 31.85
CA GLY A 539 26.21 11.87 32.04
C GLY A 539 27.01 11.47 30.80
N THR A 540 27.86 10.46 30.95
CA THR A 540 28.55 9.88 29.79
C THR A 540 27.55 9.16 28.90
N HIS A 541 27.68 9.38 27.59
CA HIS A 541 26.85 8.73 26.59
C HIS A 541 27.72 8.09 25.52
N GLN A 542 27.27 6.95 24.99
CA GLN A 542 27.90 6.31 23.84
C GLN A 542 27.16 6.69 22.57
N ASP A 543 27.91 7.12 21.56
CA ASP A 543 27.37 7.28 20.21
C ASP A 543 26.91 5.93 19.65
N ILE A 544 25.86 5.96 18.82
CA ILE A 544 25.59 4.89 17.84
C ILE A 544 26.07 5.39 16.49
N ARG A 545 26.93 4.61 15.81
CA ARG A 545 27.38 4.84 14.43
C ARG A 545 27.46 3.51 13.69
N GLN A 546 26.31 2.88 13.51
CA GLN A 546 26.21 1.53 12.95
C GLN A 546 25.79 1.58 11.48
N GLN A 547 26.30 0.64 10.68
CA GLN A 547 25.91 0.50 9.27
C GLN A 547 26.04 -0.93 8.76
N ASN A 548 25.19 -1.30 7.82
CA ASN A 548 25.28 -2.53 7.04
C ASN A 548 24.59 -2.37 5.67
N GLY A 549 24.35 -3.46 4.95
CA GLY A 549 23.70 -3.46 3.64
C GLY A 549 22.25 -2.92 3.61
N PHE A 550 21.59 -2.79 4.76
CA PHE A 550 20.22 -2.25 4.84
C PHE A 550 20.19 -0.76 5.14
N GLY A 551 21.18 -0.24 5.86
CA GLY A 551 21.14 1.15 6.25
C GLY A 551 22.21 1.59 7.23
N ARG A 552 22.03 2.82 7.70
CA ARG A 552 22.91 3.53 8.62
C ARG A 552 22.07 4.09 9.77
N VAL A 553 22.55 3.93 11.00
CA VAL A 553 21.93 4.49 12.20
C VAL A 553 22.96 5.31 12.96
N PHE A 554 22.64 6.57 13.17
CA PHE A 554 23.41 7.51 13.96
C PHE A 554 22.57 8.00 15.13
N TRP A 555 23.12 7.94 16.34
CA TRP A 555 22.58 8.62 17.52
C TRP A 555 23.75 9.29 18.21
N ILE A 556 23.82 10.62 18.12
CA ILE A 556 24.99 11.41 18.51
C ILE A 556 24.54 12.47 19.51
N PRO A 557 24.77 12.26 20.81
CA PRO A 557 24.62 13.28 21.83
C PRO A 557 25.86 14.18 21.85
N SER A 558 25.65 15.46 22.10
CA SER A 558 26.70 16.44 22.29
C SER A 558 26.28 17.44 23.36
N PHE A 559 27.25 17.92 24.14
CA PHE A 559 27.03 18.89 25.20
C PHE A 559 28.09 19.98 25.11
N ASP A 560 27.64 21.23 25.14
CA ASP A 560 28.50 22.39 25.26
C ASP A 560 28.49 22.90 26.71
N ALA A 561 29.58 22.69 27.42
CA ALA A 561 29.72 23.09 28.81
C ALA A 561 29.73 24.63 28.99
N ALA A 562 30.10 25.40 27.96
CA ALA A 562 30.14 26.86 28.07
C ALA A 562 28.74 27.48 28.05
N THR A 563 27.82 26.89 27.28
CA THR A 563 26.44 27.37 27.12
C THR A 563 25.43 26.58 27.96
N GLY A 564 25.81 25.39 28.42
CA GLY A 564 24.90 24.45 29.08
C GLY A 564 23.92 23.80 28.12
N GLU A 565 24.16 23.87 26.81
CA GLU A 565 23.26 23.33 25.78
C GLU A 565 23.60 21.87 25.45
N GLY A 566 22.59 21.02 25.57
CA GLY A 566 22.59 19.66 25.08
C GLY A 566 21.95 19.58 23.70
N LYS A 567 22.52 18.74 22.84
CA LYS A 567 21.99 18.44 21.50
C LYS A 567 22.08 16.96 21.22
N VAL A 568 21.02 16.37 20.68
CA VAL A 568 21.00 14.97 20.24
C VAL A 568 20.58 14.91 18.77
N ILE A 569 21.36 14.22 17.95
CA ILE A 569 21.04 13.98 16.55
C ILE A 569 20.78 12.49 16.36
N LEU A 570 19.57 12.16 15.89
CA LEU A 570 19.22 10.84 15.39
C LEU A 570 19.13 10.90 13.86
N ARG A 571 19.82 10.00 13.17
CA ARG A 571 19.66 9.80 11.72
C ARG A 571 19.56 8.32 11.40
N VAL A 572 18.50 7.94 10.72
CA VAL A 572 18.29 6.59 10.19
C VAL A 572 18.17 6.69 8.68
N GLU A 573 19.02 5.97 7.95
CA GLU A 573 19.01 5.95 6.50
C GLU A 573 18.84 4.50 6.02
N VAL A 574 17.87 4.29 5.14
CA VAL A 574 17.56 2.99 4.51
C VAL A 574 18.12 3.02 3.09
N VAL A 575 19.07 2.11 2.80
CA VAL A 575 19.82 2.08 1.54
C VAL A 575 19.51 0.86 0.66
N SER A 576 18.70 -0.08 1.15
CA SER A 576 18.20 -1.22 0.37
C SER A 576 16.69 -1.37 0.52
N VAL A 577 15.98 -1.65 -0.58
CA VAL A 577 14.54 -1.95 -0.57
C VAL A 577 14.23 -3.44 -0.54
N SER A 578 15.21 -4.29 -0.85
CA SER A 578 14.99 -5.73 -0.94
C SER A 578 16.26 -6.51 -0.65
N ALA A 579 16.14 -7.63 0.07
CA ALA A 579 17.24 -8.54 0.31
C ALA A 579 16.76 -10.00 0.37
N PRO A 580 17.63 -10.97 0.06
CA PRO A 580 17.31 -12.39 0.24
C PRO A 580 17.16 -12.73 1.73
N ALA A 581 16.40 -13.79 2.03
CA ALA A 581 16.16 -14.27 3.38
C ALA A 581 17.45 -14.57 4.17
N ALA A 582 18.54 -14.95 3.49
CA ALA A 582 19.85 -15.20 4.09
C ALA A 582 20.45 -13.97 4.80
N GLN A 583 20.03 -12.75 4.47
CA GLN A 583 20.47 -11.51 5.11
C GLN A 583 19.58 -11.09 6.29
N TRP A 584 18.72 -11.98 6.79
CA TRP A 584 17.82 -11.68 7.91
C TRP A 584 18.53 -11.26 9.19
N ASN A 585 19.67 -11.87 9.51
CA ASN A 585 20.43 -11.51 10.71
C ASN A 585 20.96 -10.08 10.63
N ASP A 586 21.47 -9.66 9.47
CA ASP A 586 21.92 -8.29 9.23
C ASP A 586 20.75 -7.31 9.32
N PHE A 587 19.59 -7.68 8.77
CA PHE A 587 18.40 -6.84 8.86
C PHE A 587 17.88 -6.70 10.30
N ARG A 588 17.86 -7.80 11.07
CA ARG A 588 17.53 -7.76 12.51
C ARG A 588 18.48 -6.89 13.28
N ALA A 589 19.79 -6.97 13.01
CA ALA A 589 20.77 -6.08 13.63
C ALA A 589 20.47 -4.61 13.30
N PHE A 590 20.16 -4.31 12.04
CA PHE A 590 19.76 -2.95 11.62
C PHE A 590 18.51 -2.45 12.37
N LEU A 591 17.45 -3.26 12.46
CA LEU A 591 16.25 -2.91 13.22
C LEU A 591 16.53 -2.75 14.72
N GLY A 592 17.40 -3.58 15.29
CA GLY A 592 17.84 -3.48 16.68
C GLY A 592 18.60 -2.17 16.95
N TRP A 593 19.42 -1.71 16.01
CA TRP A 593 20.08 -0.40 16.11
C TRP A 593 19.07 0.75 16.08
N ILE A 594 18.04 0.67 15.24
CA ILE A 594 16.97 1.67 15.18
C ILE A 594 16.22 1.69 16.52
N GLU A 595 15.85 0.52 17.05
CA GLU A 595 15.15 0.41 18.33
C GLU A 595 15.99 0.97 19.49
N ASP A 596 17.28 0.58 19.59
CA ASP A 596 18.20 1.13 20.59
C ASP A 596 18.29 2.66 20.47
N ALA A 597 18.53 3.17 19.27
CA ALA A 597 18.62 4.61 19.03
C ALA A 597 17.34 5.39 19.38
N CYS A 598 16.16 4.83 19.11
CA CYS A 598 14.88 5.47 19.39
C CYS A 598 14.44 5.36 20.86
N ARG A 599 14.94 4.35 21.60
CA ARG A 599 14.65 4.18 23.04
C ARG A 599 15.68 4.87 23.94
N ARG A 600 16.83 5.29 23.40
CA ARG A 600 17.90 5.91 24.18
C ARG A 600 17.48 7.22 24.81
N GLN A 601 17.83 7.35 26.08
CA GLN A 601 17.59 8.53 26.90
C GLN A 601 18.90 9.17 27.34
N ILE A 602 18.90 10.49 27.50
CA ILE A 602 19.99 11.23 28.13
C ILE A 602 19.84 11.13 29.65
N THR A 603 20.94 10.89 30.35
CA THR A 603 20.94 10.86 31.81
C THR A 603 21.55 12.16 32.30
N LEU A 604 20.82 12.88 33.14
CA LEU A 604 21.34 14.04 33.86
C LEU A 604 21.43 13.67 35.35
N THR A 605 22.59 13.93 35.95
CA THR A 605 22.85 13.67 37.37
C THR A 605 23.07 14.98 38.11
N ARG A 606 22.45 15.13 39.28
CA ARG A 606 22.63 16.30 40.13
C ARG A 606 24.01 16.24 40.79
N GLU A 607 24.76 17.34 40.76
CA GLU A 607 25.97 17.47 41.59
C GLU A 607 25.55 17.48 43.06
N GLY A 608 26.20 16.63 43.85
CA GLY A 608 25.89 16.39 45.27
C GLY A 608 26.32 17.50 46.19
#